data_AF-A0A2T3ZU34-F1
#
_entry.id   AF-A0A2T3ZU34-F1
#
_cell.length_a   1.000
_cell.length_b   1.000
_cell.length_c   1.000
_cell.angle_alpha   90.00
_cell.angle_beta   90.00
_cell.angle_gamma   90.00
#
_symmetry.space_group_name_H-M   'P 1'
#
loop_
_entity.id
_entity.type
_entity.pdbx_description
1 polymer ?
#
loop_
_entity_poly.entity_id
_entity_poly.type
_entity_poly.pdbx_seq_one_letter_code
_entity_poly.pdbx_strand_id
1 'polypeptide(L)'
;MLSSNHSFRTVYDGLFTSATLPEDVHSPEDGLLLLTAILSDTLFIQRNLASITVSENSSSHRHAELPRKSNPYATLSPDGEYHRQKLALLYALDRWHEHFGELMSSNILAYYFFCRVCLFYPHLGRLTESAGYTPQVESAMRLRTEDNMERREDEDLPITEEALDAAWRVLDHVNVRTQKDKCSIWFPIVVFYSALIVWHSMVHSGVEATGRQYTSLKILSSFCRELDEMPWPCCREMSATLARIMQEDKQQKRSFVLKTR
;
A
#
# COMPACT_ATOMS: atom_id res chain seq x y z
N MET A 1 -5.88 2.05 25.36
CA MET A 1 -5.44 0.98 26.28
C MET A 1 -6.15 -0.27 25.86
N LEU A 2 -5.47 -1.41 25.83
CA LEU A 2 -6.13 -2.68 25.49
C LEU A 2 -7.23 -2.95 26.52
N SER A 3 -8.29 -3.64 26.08
CA SER A 3 -9.37 -4.06 26.98
C SER A 3 -8.94 -5.17 27.96
N SER A 4 -7.82 -5.84 27.67
CA SER A 4 -7.20 -6.91 28.46
C SER A 4 -6.29 -6.40 29.60
N ASN A 5 -6.05 -7.26 30.59
CA ASN A 5 -5.08 -7.01 31.68
C ASN A 5 -3.62 -7.18 31.23
N HIS A 6 -3.39 -7.54 29.96
CA HIS A 6 -2.05 -7.73 29.41
C HIS A 6 -1.46 -6.40 28.93
N SER A 7 -0.13 -6.26 29.07
CA SER A 7 0.55 -5.10 28.52
C SER A 7 0.44 -5.10 26.99
N PHE A 8 0.19 -3.94 26.38
CA PHE A 8 0.11 -3.79 24.93
C PHE A 8 1.30 -4.42 24.22
N ARG A 9 2.51 -4.18 24.76
CA ARG A 9 3.75 -4.72 24.22
C ARG A 9 3.76 -6.25 24.20
N THR A 10 3.28 -6.91 25.26
CA THR A 10 3.24 -8.38 25.31
C THR A 10 2.33 -8.96 24.22
N VAL A 11 1.16 -8.34 24.02
CA VAL A 11 0.21 -8.79 22.99
C VAL A 11 0.74 -8.52 21.59
N TYR A 12 1.33 -7.34 21.39
CA TYR A 12 1.94 -6.95 20.12
C TYR A 12 3.13 -7.85 19.74
N ASP A 13 4.08 -8.05 20.66
CA ASP A 13 5.22 -8.96 20.47
C ASP A 13 4.73 -10.41 20.22
N GLY A 14 3.59 -10.79 20.82
CA GLY A 14 2.91 -12.05 20.58
C GLY A 14 2.57 -12.30 19.10
N LEU A 15 2.23 -11.26 18.33
CA LEU A 15 1.93 -11.40 16.90
C LEU A 15 3.15 -11.82 16.07
N PHE A 16 4.35 -11.48 16.52
CA PHE A 16 5.61 -11.80 15.83
C PHE A 16 6.18 -13.17 16.24
N THR A 17 5.56 -13.82 17.22
CA THR A 17 6.02 -15.11 17.75
C THR A 17 5.00 -16.20 17.46
N SER A 18 5.43 -17.46 17.62
CA SER A 18 4.52 -18.61 17.58
C SER A 18 3.67 -18.77 18.86
N ALA A 19 3.79 -17.85 19.82
CA ALA A 19 3.00 -17.87 21.04
C ALA A 19 1.50 -17.68 20.73
N THR A 20 0.64 -18.28 21.54
CA THR A 20 -0.81 -18.04 21.44
C THR A 20 -1.14 -16.66 21.98
N LEU A 21 -1.95 -15.89 21.25
CA LEU A 21 -2.48 -14.64 21.76
C LEU A 21 -3.41 -14.92 22.95
N PRO A 22 -3.41 -14.05 23.98
CA PRO A 22 -4.31 -14.22 25.12
C PRO A 22 -5.80 -14.25 24.70
N GLU A 23 -6.58 -15.15 25.30
CA GLU A 23 -8.02 -15.33 25.03
C GLU A 23 -8.90 -14.16 25.48
N ASP A 24 -8.33 -13.15 26.15
CA ASP A 24 -9.06 -11.94 26.53
C ASP A 24 -8.90 -10.81 25.49
N VAL A 25 -8.04 -10.98 24.48
CA VAL A 25 -7.82 -10.00 23.40
C VAL A 25 -8.65 -10.39 22.17
N HIS A 26 -9.95 -10.09 22.21
CA HIS A 26 -10.86 -10.30 21.07
C HIS A 26 -11.71 -9.08 20.70
N SER A 27 -11.47 -7.93 21.34
CA SER A 27 -12.27 -6.73 21.02
C SER A 27 -11.90 -6.17 19.64
N PRO A 28 -12.88 -5.61 18.89
CA PRO A 28 -12.63 -4.89 17.65
C PRO A 28 -11.60 -3.75 17.80
N GLU A 29 -11.63 -3.08 18.94
CA GLU A 29 -10.75 -1.96 19.28
C GLU A 29 -9.29 -2.42 19.46
N ASP A 30 -9.07 -3.56 20.12
CA ASP A 30 -7.73 -4.13 20.30
C ASP A 30 -7.14 -4.53 18.96
N GLY A 31 -7.94 -5.17 18.09
CA GLY A 31 -7.49 -5.53 16.76
C GLY A 31 -7.14 -4.30 15.92
N LEU A 32 -7.96 -3.25 15.93
CA LEU A 32 -7.63 -2.00 15.22
C LEU A 32 -6.34 -1.38 15.77
N LEU A 33 -6.16 -1.34 17.10
CA LEU A 33 -4.96 -0.77 17.73
C LEU A 33 -3.69 -1.53 17.31
N LEU A 34 -3.73 -2.86 17.33
CA LEU A 34 -2.62 -3.71 16.89
C LEU A 34 -2.31 -3.49 15.41
N LEU A 35 -3.33 -3.41 14.56
CA LEU A 35 -3.16 -3.17 13.13
C LEU A 35 -2.55 -1.79 12.84
N THR A 36 -2.96 -0.76 13.59
CA THR A 36 -2.34 0.56 13.51
C THR A 36 -0.88 0.55 13.94
N ALA A 37 -0.51 -0.25 14.95
CA ALA A 37 0.88 -0.41 15.36
C ALA A 37 1.72 -1.11 14.27
N ILE A 38 1.18 -2.17 13.65
CA ILE A 38 1.83 -2.83 12.51
C ILE A 38 2.04 -1.84 11.35
N LEU A 39 1.06 -0.99 11.03
CA LEU A 39 1.23 0.03 9.99
C LEU A 39 2.30 1.06 10.38
N SER A 40 2.32 1.50 11.64
CA SER A 40 3.34 2.42 12.13
C SER A 40 4.74 1.85 11.95
N ASP A 41 4.95 0.59 12.32
CA ASP A 41 6.23 -0.09 12.13
C ASP A 41 6.54 -0.29 10.65
N THR A 42 5.54 -0.64 9.83
CA THR A 42 5.68 -0.72 8.37
C THR A 42 6.22 0.59 7.78
N LEU A 43 5.60 1.73 8.13
CA LEU A 43 6.04 3.03 7.65
C LEU A 43 7.42 3.42 8.21
N PHE A 44 7.71 3.03 9.46
CA PHE A 44 9.01 3.27 10.07
C PHE A 44 10.12 2.52 9.33
N ILE A 45 9.96 1.22 9.06
CA ILE A 45 10.99 0.43 8.38
C ILE A 45 11.21 0.90 6.94
N GLN A 46 10.15 1.33 6.26
CA GLN A 46 10.23 1.86 4.91
C GLN A 46 11.02 3.16 4.88
N ARG A 47 10.76 4.05 5.84
CA ARG A 47 11.45 5.33 5.90
C ARG A 47 12.92 5.20 6.27
N ASN A 48 13.28 4.24 7.13
CA ASN A 48 14.62 4.16 7.69
C ASN A 48 15.54 3.17 6.96
N LEU A 49 14.99 2.07 6.42
CA LEU A 49 15.79 1.01 5.81
C LEU A 49 15.67 1.01 4.29
N ALA A 50 14.49 1.24 3.72
CA ALA A 50 14.31 1.22 2.26
C ALA A 50 15.03 2.39 1.56
N SER A 51 15.26 3.51 2.26
CA SER A 51 16.09 4.61 1.73
C SER A 51 17.57 4.24 1.58
N ILE A 52 18.05 3.27 2.37
CA ILE A 52 19.45 2.83 2.39
C ILE A 52 19.69 1.78 1.29
N THR A 53 18.72 0.89 1.06
CA THR A 53 18.83 -0.21 0.09
C THR A 53 18.82 0.24 -1.36
N VAL A 54 18.08 1.32 -1.69
CA VAL A 54 18.03 1.87 -3.06
C VAL A 54 19.37 2.49 -3.46
N SER A 55 20.10 3.09 -2.51
CA SER A 55 21.40 3.73 -2.77
C SER A 55 22.52 2.74 -3.18
N GLU A 56 22.42 1.46 -2.82
CA GLU A 56 23.46 0.48 -3.15
C GLU A 56 23.28 -0.09 -4.57
N ASN A 57 22.05 -0.24 -5.05
CA ASN A 57 21.75 -0.85 -6.35
C ASN A 57 22.01 0.08 -7.55
N SER A 58 21.90 1.40 -7.36
CA SER A 58 22.19 2.41 -8.41
C SER A 58 23.68 2.51 -8.78
N SER A 59 24.57 1.92 -7.97
CA SER A 59 26.02 1.97 -8.19
C SER A 59 26.60 0.78 -8.96
N SER A 60 25.79 -0.21 -9.36
CA SER A 60 26.26 -1.42 -10.05
C SER A 60 25.58 -1.63 -11.40
N HIS A 61 25.88 -0.74 -12.34
CA HIS A 61 25.76 -1.07 -13.76
C HIS A 61 26.68 -2.26 -14.12
N ARG A 62 26.06 -3.32 -14.65
CA ARG A 62 26.60 -4.20 -15.70
C ARG A 62 27.82 -5.06 -15.32
N HIS A 63 27.63 -6.03 -14.44
CA HIS A 63 28.40 -7.27 -14.54
C HIS A 63 27.45 -8.46 -14.56
N ALA A 64 27.50 -9.23 -15.66
CA ALA A 64 26.79 -10.48 -15.86
C ALA A 64 26.89 -11.36 -14.61
N GLU A 65 25.74 -11.72 -14.06
CA GLU A 65 25.63 -12.46 -12.80
C GLU A 65 26.16 -13.88 -12.96
N LEU A 66 27.39 -14.09 -12.49
CA LEU A 66 27.79 -15.37 -11.91
C LEU A 66 26.93 -15.60 -10.66
N PRO A 67 26.51 -16.84 -10.34
CA PRO A 67 25.76 -17.14 -9.13
C PRO A 67 26.61 -16.71 -7.92
N ARG A 68 26.26 -15.57 -7.33
CA ARG A 68 26.92 -15.04 -6.15
C ARG A 68 26.78 -16.11 -5.06
N LYS A 69 27.91 -16.70 -4.66
CA LYS A 69 27.98 -17.55 -3.46
C LYS A 69 27.27 -16.79 -2.33
N SER A 70 26.22 -17.37 -1.78
CA SER A 70 25.42 -16.78 -0.71
C SER A 70 26.33 -16.25 0.38
N ASN A 71 26.42 -14.92 0.52
CA ASN A 71 27.23 -14.30 1.57
C ASN A 71 26.53 -14.57 2.91
N PRO A 72 27.16 -15.30 3.86
CA PRO A 72 26.53 -15.61 5.14
C PRO A 72 26.24 -14.37 6.00
N TYR A 73 26.86 -13.23 5.68
CA TYR A 73 26.62 -11.94 6.36
C TYR A 73 25.59 -11.06 5.65
N ALA A 74 24.98 -11.52 4.56
CA ALA A 74 23.93 -10.76 3.86
C ALA A 74 22.74 -10.42 4.77
N THR A 75 22.49 -11.21 5.82
CA THR A 75 21.46 -10.94 6.83
C THR A 75 21.77 -9.74 7.75
N LEU A 76 23.02 -9.26 7.74
CA LEU A 76 23.46 -8.07 8.49
C LEU A 76 23.53 -6.83 7.60
N SER A 77 23.22 -6.93 6.30
CA SER A 77 23.11 -5.77 5.44
C SER A 77 21.79 -5.03 5.70
N PRO A 78 21.70 -3.74 5.37
CA PRO A 78 20.44 -3.00 5.42
C PRO A 78 19.30 -3.69 4.63
N ASP A 79 19.63 -4.31 3.49
CA ASP A 79 18.67 -5.06 2.68
C ASP A 79 18.20 -6.35 3.36
N GLY A 80 19.12 -7.12 3.94
CA GLY A 80 18.79 -8.31 4.71
C GLY A 80 17.95 -8.00 5.95
N GLU A 81 18.25 -6.90 6.64
CA GLU A 81 17.47 -6.42 7.78
C GLU A 81 16.07 -5.98 7.36
N TYR A 82 15.96 -5.19 6.29
CA TYR A 82 14.67 -4.77 5.73
C TYR A 82 13.80 -5.97 5.33
N HIS A 83 14.39 -6.94 4.63
CA HIS A 83 13.70 -8.16 4.23
C HIS A 83 13.22 -8.96 5.44
N ARG A 84 14.08 -9.13 6.46
CA ARG A 84 13.73 -9.82 7.71
C ARG A 84 12.57 -9.15 8.43
N GLN A 85 12.61 -7.83 8.57
CA GLN A 85 11.56 -7.06 9.23
C GLN A 85 10.25 -7.09 8.44
N LYS A 86 10.31 -6.98 7.10
CA LYS A 86 9.15 -7.12 6.22
C LYS A 86 8.48 -8.49 6.39
N LEU A 87 9.25 -9.58 6.42
CA LEU A 87 8.71 -10.93 6.64
C LEU A 87 8.07 -11.07 8.02
N ALA A 88 8.69 -10.51 9.06
CA ALA A 88 8.12 -10.52 10.41
C ALA A 88 6.78 -9.76 10.48
N LEU A 89 6.67 -8.62 9.81
CA LEU A 89 5.42 -7.85 9.74
C LEU A 89 4.34 -8.56 8.90
N LEU A 90 4.71 -9.21 7.80
CA LEU A 90 3.77 -10.03 7.03
C LEU A 90 3.22 -11.19 7.88
N TYR A 91 4.09 -11.88 8.62
CA TYR A 91 3.68 -12.92 9.55
C TYR A 91 2.74 -12.38 10.63
N ALA A 92 3.07 -11.24 11.25
CA ALA A 92 2.21 -10.60 12.24
C ALA A 92 0.83 -10.21 11.67
N LEU A 93 0.77 -9.75 10.41
CA LEU A 93 -0.48 -9.47 9.71
C LEU A 93 -1.30 -10.74 9.47
N ASP A 94 -0.68 -11.82 9.01
CA ASP A 94 -1.36 -13.10 8.80
C ASP A 94 -1.97 -13.61 10.12
N ARG A 95 -1.20 -13.58 11.21
CA ARG A 95 -1.70 -13.94 12.55
C ARG A 95 -2.81 -13.02 13.03
N TRP A 96 -2.68 -11.71 12.79
CA TRP A 96 -3.73 -10.75 13.13
C TRP A 96 -5.03 -11.11 12.39
N HIS A 97 -4.95 -11.45 11.10
CA HIS A 97 -6.12 -11.82 10.31
C HIS A 97 -6.73 -13.16 10.76
N GLU A 98 -5.90 -14.15 11.09
CA GLU A 98 -6.38 -15.42 11.67
C GLU A 98 -7.16 -15.21 12.98
N HIS A 99 -6.68 -14.30 13.85
CA HIS A 99 -7.27 -14.10 15.17
C HIS A 99 -8.48 -13.16 15.17
N PHE A 100 -8.45 -12.11 14.34
CA PHE A 100 -9.45 -11.06 14.33
C PHE A 100 -10.32 -11.02 13.07
N GLY A 101 -9.92 -11.64 11.96
CA GLY A 101 -10.49 -11.40 10.63
C GLY A 101 -12.02 -11.57 10.57
N GLU A 102 -12.54 -12.63 11.18
CA GLU A 102 -13.99 -12.92 11.20
C GLU A 102 -14.79 -11.95 12.08
N LEU A 103 -14.16 -11.35 13.09
CA LEU A 103 -14.79 -10.42 14.03
C LEU A 103 -14.81 -8.99 13.50
N MET A 104 -13.97 -8.67 12.52
CA MET A 104 -13.72 -7.30 12.09
C MET A 104 -14.74 -6.80 11.07
N SER A 105 -15.11 -5.54 11.24
CA SER A 105 -15.93 -4.85 10.23
C SER A 105 -15.19 -4.72 8.90
N SER A 106 -15.95 -4.60 7.80
CA SER A 106 -15.41 -4.48 6.45
C SER A 106 -14.39 -3.34 6.31
N ASN A 107 -14.57 -2.21 7.01
CA ASN A 107 -13.61 -1.12 6.95
C ASN A 107 -12.25 -1.53 7.51
N ILE A 108 -12.24 -2.21 8.65
CA ILE A 108 -10.99 -2.65 9.29
C ILE A 108 -10.30 -3.70 8.42
N LEU A 109 -11.06 -4.58 7.75
CA LEU A 109 -10.50 -5.51 6.75
C LEU A 109 -9.88 -4.77 5.56
N ALA A 110 -10.51 -3.70 5.05
CA ALA A 110 -9.88 -2.86 4.03
C ALA A 110 -8.59 -2.21 4.54
N TYR A 111 -8.54 -1.77 5.80
CA TYR A 111 -7.32 -1.26 6.43
C TYR A 111 -6.23 -2.33 6.55
N TYR A 112 -6.62 -3.57 6.84
CA TYR A 112 -5.70 -4.72 6.86
C TYR A 112 -5.07 -4.97 5.49
N PHE A 113 -5.87 -5.01 4.42
CA PHE A 113 -5.34 -5.16 3.07
C PHE A 113 -4.47 -3.97 2.67
N PHE A 114 -4.80 -2.76 3.11
CA PHE A 114 -3.94 -1.60 2.91
C PHE A 114 -2.58 -1.74 3.60
N CYS A 115 -2.51 -2.28 4.82
CA CYS A 115 -1.23 -2.55 5.48
C CYS A 115 -0.35 -3.50 4.65
N ARG A 116 -0.96 -4.52 4.02
CA ARG A 116 -0.26 -5.40 3.08
C ARG A 116 0.21 -4.64 1.85
N VAL A 117 -0.62 -3.79 1.25
CA VAL A 117 -0.22 -2.93 0.12
C VAL A 117 1.01 -2.11 0.48
N CYS A 118 1.04 -1.48 1.67
CA CYS A 118 2.21 -0.75 2.12
C CYS A 118 3.44 -1.66 2.17
N LEU A 119 3.38 -2.85 2.77
CA LEU A 119 4.53 -3.77 2.84
C LEU A 119 5.03 -4.28 1.47
N PHE A 120 4.10 -4.53 0.54
CA PHE A 120 4.45 -5.02 -0.79
C PHE A 120 4.92 -3.91 -1.74
N TYR A 121 4.47 -2.67 -1.52
CA TYR A 121 4.84 -1.52 -2.35
C TYR A 121 5.19 -0.30 -1.46
N PRO A 122 6.45 -0.16 -1.02
CA PRO A 122 6.86 0.90 -0.10
C PRO A 122 6.88 2.31 -0.72
N HIS A 123 6.78 2.43 -2.05
CA HIS A 123 6.91 3.69 -2.78
C HIS A 123 5.57 4.35 -3.12
N LEU A 124 4.53 4.13 -2.30
CA LEU A 124 3.18 4.68 -2.54
C LEU A 124 3.17 6.19 -2.78
N GLY A 125 4.00 6.96 -2.07
CA GLY A 125 4.09 8.42 -2.24
C GLY A 125 4.49 8.86 -3.65
N ARG A 126 5.27 8.05 -4.39
CA ARG A 126 5.64 8.36 -5.77
C ARG A 126 4.44 8.24 -6.71
N LEU A 127 3.54 7.29 -6.46
CA LEU A 127 2.32 7.14 -7.27
C LEU A 127 1.42 8.36 -7.20
N THR A 128 1.37 9.06 -6.05
CA THR A 128 0.63 10.31 -5.94
C THR A 128 1.24 11.42 -6.78
N GLU A 129 2.57 11.50 -6.85
CA GLU A 129 3.28 12.46 -7.69
C GLU A 129 3.07 12.14 -9.19
N SER A 130 3.22 10.88 -9.59
CA SER A 130 2.98 10.40 -10.96
C SER A 130 1.52 10.62 -11.40
N ALA A 131 0.57 10.52 -10.47
CA ALA A 131 -0.84 10.84 -10.70
C ALA A 131 -1.12 12.35 -10.79
N GLY A 132 -0.13 13.20 -10.51
CA GLY A 132 -0.27 14.66 -10.43
C GLY A 132 -1.15 15.13 -9.27
N TYR A 133 -1.21 14.36 -8.18
CA TYR A 133 -1.93 14.73 -6.97
C TYR A 133 -1.07 15.66 -6.10
N THR A 134 -1.47 16.92 -5.98
CA THR A 134 -0.78 17.96 -5.17
C THR A 134 -1.69 18.34 -4.00
N PRO A 135 -1.56 17.71 -2.83
CA PRO A 135 -2.47 17.98 -1.72
C PRO A 135 -2.39 19.46 -1.30
N GLN A 136 -3.55 20.12 -1.14
CA GLN A 136 -3.64 21.55 -0.80
C GLN A 136 -2.94 21.96 0.52
N VAL A 137 -2.48 21.01 1.34
CA VAL A 137 -1.77 21.22 2.63
C VAL A 137 -0.24 21.23 2.44
N GLU A 138 0.25 21.56 1.25
CA GLU A 138 1.66 21.64 0.85
C GLU A 138 2.54 22.65 1.64
N SER A 139 2.06 23.25 2.73
CA SER A 139 2.86 24.14 3.59
C SER A 139 3.42 23.49 4.86
N ALA A 140 2.81 22.43 5.40
CA ALA A 140 3.22 21.88 6.71
C ALA A 140 4.06 20.59 6.63
N MET A 141 3.94 19.84 5.53
CA MET A 141 4.59 18.54 5.39
C MET A 141 5.25 18.42 4.01
N ARG A 142 6.06 19.42 3.65
CA ARG A 142 7.27 19.11 2.88
C ARG A 142 8.06 18.13 3.76
N LEU A 143 7.79 16.84 3.60
CA LEU A 143 8.81 15.82 3.75
C LEU A 143 9.92 16.29 2.82
N ARG A 144 10.86 17.05 3.41
CA ARG A 144 12.05 17.53 2.75
C ARG A 144 12.85 16.30 2.34
N THR A 145 12.51 15.79 1.17
CA THR A 145 13.47 15.23 0.25
C THR A 145 13.63 16.26 -0.87
N GLU A 146 13.80 17.53 -0.49
CA GLU A 146 14.69 18.40 -1.24
C GLU A 146 16.11 17.90 -0.93
N ASP A 147 16.46 16.76 -1.52
CA ASP A 147 17.84 16.56 -1.93
C ASP A 147 17.81 16.04 -3.36
N ASN A 148 18.47 16.83 -4.20
CA ASN A 148 18.61 16.65 -5.64
C ASN A 148 19.45 15.40 -5.94
N MET A 149 18.91 14.21 -5.69
CA MET A 149 19.57 12.97 -6.06
C MET A 149 18.55 12.01 -6.68
N GLU A 150 18.65 11.95 -8.01
CA GLU A 150 18.16 10.85 -8.85
C GLU A 150 16.65 10.72 -9.00
N ARG A 151 16.10 11.68 -9.75
CA ARG A 151 14.92 11.52 -10.61
C ARG A 151 15.17 10.53 -11.77
N ARG A 152 16.01 9.52 -11.59
CA ARG A 152 16.49 8.61 -12.64
C ARG A 152 16.46 7.18 -12.11
N GLU A 153 15.74 6.32 -12.83
CA GLU A 153 15.73 4.84 -12.77
C GLU A 153 14.70 4.14 -11.86
N ASP A 154 13.93 4.85 -11.04
CA ASP A 154 12.94 4.24 -10.14
C ASP A 154 11.47 4.29 -10.64
N GLU A 155 11.21 4.87 -11.83
CA GLU A 155 9.86 4.97 -12.41
C GLU A 155 9.29 3.63 -12.90
N ASP A 156 10.05 2.54 -12.83
CA ASP A 156 9.67 1.24 -13.40
C ASP A 156 9.68 0.09 -12.39
N LEU A 157 9.61 0.35 -11.08
CA LEU A 157 9.46 -0.73 -10.09
C LEU A 157 8.11 -1.43 -10.32
N PRO A 158 8.11 -2.70 -10.81
CA PRO A 158 6.88 -3.38 -11.13
C PRO A 158 6.08 -3.62 -9.86
N ILE A 159 4.77 -3.41 -9.95
CA ILE A 159 3.86 -3.75 -8.86
C ILE A 159 3.84 -5.27 -8.74
N THR A 160 4.10 -5.75 -7.53
CA THR A 160 4.02 -7.17 -7.19
C THR A 160 2.57 -7.63 -7.27
N GLU A 161 2.35 -8.88 -7.67
CA GLU A 161 0.99 -9.46 -7.77
C GLU A 161 0.28 -9.41 -6.41
N GLU A 162 1.02 -9.55 -5.32
CA GLU A 162 0.50 -9.49 -3.95
C GLU A 162 0.02 -8.08 -3.56
N ALA A 163 0.73 -7.02 -3.97
CA ALA A 163 0.28 -5.64 -3.79
C ALA A 163 -1.02 -5.39 -4.57
N LEU A 164 -1.09 -5.91 -5.80
CA LEU A 164 -2.25 -5.76 -6.66
C LEU A 164 -3.46 -6.52 -6.11
N ASP A 165 -3.30 -7.78 -5.70
CA ASP A 165 -4.39 -8.57 -5.09
C ASP A 165 -4.90 -7.89 -3.80
N ALA A 166 -4.00 -7.42 -2.93
CA ALA A 166 -4.39 -6.69 -1.74
C ALA A 166 -5.16 -5.39 -2.07
N ALA A 167 -4.71 -4.61 -3.06
CA ALA A 167 -5.41 -3.40 -3.50
C ALA A 167 -6.81 -3.69 -4.06
N TRP A 168 -6.99 -4.84 -4.74
CA TRP A 168 -8.32 -5.28 -5.17
C TRP A 168 -9.22 -5.65 -4.01
N ARG A 169 -8.70 -6.40 -3.02
CA ARG A 169 -9.47 -6.79 -1.84
C ARG A 169 -9.90 -5.59 -1.01
N VAL A 170 -9.15 -4.49 -1.02
CA VAL A 170 -9.61 -3.22 -0.44
C VAL A 170 -10.97 -2.83 -1.04
N LEU A 171 -11.12 -2.85 -2.36
CA LEU A 171 -12.38 -2.48 -3.02
C LEU A 171 -13.53 -3.44 -2.67
N ASP A 172 -13.25 -4.74 -2.53
CA ASP A 172 -14.24 -5.76 -2.14
C ASP A 172 -14.81 -5.48 -0.73
N HIS A 173 -14.00 -4.85 0.13
CA HIS A 173 -14.36 -4.50 1.50
C HIS A 173 -14.80 -3.04 1.67
N VAL A 174 -14.82 -2.24 0.60
CA VAL A 174 -15.30 -0.86 0.63
C VAL A 174 -16.79 -0.84 0.32
N ASN A 175 -17.59 -0.43 1.31
CA ASN A 175 -19.04 -0.26 1.14
C ASN A 175 -19.51 1.01 1.86
N VAL A 176 -19.27 2.18 1.24
CA VAL A 176 -19.56 3.48 1.84
C VAL A 176 -21.07 3.68 2.05
N ARG A 177 -21.90 3.12 1.17
CA ARG A 177 -23.38 3.24 1.23
C ARG A 177 -23.99 2.69 2.50
N THR A 178 -23.46 1.57 2.98
CA THR A 178 -23.94 0.92 4.21
C THR A 178 -23.39 1.57 5.48
N GLN A 179 -22.40 2.46 5.35
CA GLN A 179 -21.63 2.98 6.49
C GLN A 179 -21.53 4.51 6.53
N LYS A 180 -22.49 5.23 5.91
CA LYS A 180 -22.47 6.70 5.79
C LYS A 180 -22.20 7.44 7.11
N ASP A 181 -22.70 6.93 8.23
CA ASP A 181 -22.54 7.58 9.55
C ASP A 181 -21.27 7.15 10.32
N LYS A 182 -20.47 6.22 9.77
CA LYS A 182 -19.29 5.62 10.45
C LYS A 182 -18.06 5.52 9.53
N CYS A 183 -17.97 6.38 8.52
CA CYS A 183 -16.80 6.39 7.64
C CYS A 183 -15.57 6.90 8.41
N SER A 184 -14.56 6.05 8.57
CA SER A 184 -13.32 6.41 9.27
C SER A 184 -12.48 7.43 8.48
N ILE A 185 -11.73 8.29 9.18
CA ILE A 185 -10.93 9.36 8.57
C ILE A 185 -9.80 8.85 7.65
N TRP A 186 -9.29 7.65 7.89
CA TRP A 186 -8.24 7.01 7.09
C TRP A 186 -8.78 6.32 5.83
N PHE A 187 -10.09 6.13 5.71
CA PHE A 187 -10.69 5.35 4.64
C PHE A 187 -10.47 5.92 3.23
N PRO A 188 -10.57 7.26 3.01
CA PRO A 188 -10.23 7.85 1.72
C PRO A 188 -8.81 7.52 1.25
N ILE A 189 -7.85 7.52 2.19
CA ILE A 189 -6.43 7.25 1.92
C ILE A 189 -6.27 5.82 1.42
N VAL A 190 -6.87 4.86 2.13
CA VAL A 190 -6.86 3.43 1.78
C VAL A 190 -7.40 3.19 0.36
N VAL A 191 -8.56 3.78 0.04
CA VAL A 191 -9.20 3.61 -1.27
C VAL A 191 -8.39 4.28 -2.37
N PHE A 192 -7.91 5.50 -2.14
CA PHE A 192 -7.16 6.25 -3.13
C PHE A 192 -5.83 5.58 -3.50
N TYR A 193 -5.01 5.20 -2.53
CA TYR A 193 -3.74 4.53 -2.81
C TYR A 193 -3.93 3.15 -3.47
N SER A 194 -4.98 2.41 -3.09
CA SER A 194 -5.31 1.15 -3.75
C SER A 194 -5.69 1.36 -5.23
N ALA A 195 -6.44 2.43 -5.53
CA ALA A 195 -6.74 2.81 -6.90
C ALA A 195 -5.48 3.15 -7.71
N LEU A 196 -4.50 3.83 -7.10
CA LEU A 196 -3.23 4.17 -7.74
C LEU A 196 -2.38 2.95 -8.04
N ILE A 197 -2.36 1.95 -7.15
CA ILE A 197 -1.70 0.66 -7.38
C ILE A 197 -2.32 -0.04 -8.59
N VAL A 198 -3.66 -0.13 -8.63
CA VAL A 198 -4.39 -0.74 -9.76
C VAL A 198 -4.12 0.01 -11.07
N TRP A 199 -4.12 1.34 -11.03
CA TRP A 199 -3.80 2.16 -12.19
C TRP A 199 -2.39 1.89 -12.71
N HIS A 200 -1.39 1.97 -11.83
CA HIS A 200 0.02 1.81 -12.21
C HIS A 200 0.29 0.40 -12.75
N SER A 201 -0.31 -0.64 -12.18
CA SER A 201 -0.15 -2.00 -12.72
C SER A 201 -0.76 -2.12 -14.12
N MET A 202 -1.88 -1.44 -14.39
CA MET A 202 -2.49 -1.44 -15.73
C MET A 202 -1.65 -0.72 -16.77
N VAL A 203 -0.91 0.33 -16.38
CA VAL A 203 -0.03 1.07 -17.29
C VAL A 203 1.24 0.29 -17.60
N HIS A 204 1.87 -0.34 -16.61
CA HIS A 204 3.20 -0.94 -16.75
C HIS A 204 3.19 -2.46 -17.00
N SER A 205 2.22 -3.21 -16.50
CA SER A 205 2.26 -4.69 -16.52
C SER A 205 1.50 -5.33 -17.68
N GLY A 206 0.98 -4.57 -18.65
CA GLY A 206 0.41 -5.12 -19.88
C GLY A 206 -0.62 -6.24 -19.65
N VAL A 207 -1.80 -5.90 -19.12
CA VAL A 207 -3.09 -6.62 -19.24
C VAL A 207 -3.21 -8.08 -18.70
N GLU A 208 -2.16 -8.85 -18.44
CA GLU A 208 -2.33 -10.31 -18.20
C GLU A 208 -2.12 -10.82 -16.76
N ALA A 209 -1.67 -9.99 -15.82
CA ALA A 209 -1.09 -10.49 -14.56
C ALA A 209 -2.04 -11.09 -13.49
N THR A 210 -3.38 -11.12 -13.66
CA THR A 210 -4.25 -11.59 -12.53
C THR A 210 -5.42 -12.49 -12.89
N GLY A 211 -5.59 -12.95 -14.13
CA GLY A 211 -6.75 -13.78 -14.53
C GLY A 211 -8.13 -13.09 -14.38
N ARG A 212 -8.20 -11.95 -13.70
CA ARG A 212 -9.32 -11.02 -13.66
C ARG A 212 -9.26 -10.18 -14.93
N GLN A 213 -10.23 -10.35 -15.82
CA GLN A 213 -10.29 -9.70 -17.15
C GLN A 213 -10.62 -8.19 -17.08
N TYR A 214 -9.99 -7.42 -16.18
CA TYR A 214 -10.19 -5.98 -16.10
C TYR A 214 -9.17 -5.27 -16.97
N THR A 215 -9.45 -5.20 -18.27
CA THR A 215 -8.56 -4.61 -19.28
C THR A 215 -8.71 -3.09 -19.43
N SER A 216 -9.48 -2.44 -18.56
CA SER A 216 -9.86 -1.03 -18.73
C SER A 216 -9.72 -0.22 -17.45
N LEU A 217 -9.10 0.96 -17.58
CA LEU A 217 -9.09 2.00 -16.55
C LEU A 217 -10.50 2.45 -16.13
N LYS A 218 -11.56 2.02 -16.82
CA LYS A 218 -12.94 2.17 -16.34
C LYS A 218 -13.14 1.61 -14.93
N ILE A 219 -12.33 0.66 -14.46
CA ILE A 219 -12.46 0.17 -13.09
C ILE A 219 -12.17 1.25 -12.04
N LEU A 220 -11.35 2.26 -12.36
CA LEU A 220 -11.10 3.37 -11.45
C LEU A 220 -12.39 4.13 -11.12
N SER A 221 -13.44 4.03 -11.95
CA SER A 221 -14.76 4.61 -11.65
C SER A 221 -15.41 4.02 -10.40
N SER A 222 -15.13 2.75 -10.06
CA SER A 222 -15.59 2.14 -8.82
C SER A 222 -14.97 2.84 -7.62
N PHE A 223 -13.66 3.07 -7.65
CA PHE A 223 -12.94 3.81 -6.61
C PHE A 223 -13.40 5.27 -6.52
N CYS A 224 -13.58 5.96 -7.65
CA CYS A 224 -14.14 7.32 -7.69
C CYS A 224 -15.51 7.38 -7.01
N ARG A 225 -16.41 6.45 -7.34
CA ARG A 225 -17.76 6.42 -6.77
C ARG A 225 -17.72 6.25 -5.25
N GLU A 226 -16.89 5.34 -4.74
CA GLU A 226 -16.76 5.16 -3.29
C GLU A 226 -16.19 6.44 -2.64
N LEU A 227 -15.17 7.07 -3.22
CA LEU A 227 -14.61 8.33 -2.71
C LEU A 227 -15.65 9.46 -2.70
N ASP A 228 -16.41 9.64 -3.78
CA ASP A 228 -17.44 10.68 -3.92
C ASP A 228 -18.58 10.55 -2.89
N GLU A 229 -18.84 9.33 -2.41
CA GLU A 229 -19.87 9.05 -1.43
C GLU A 229 -19.40 9.27 0.03
N MET A 230 -18.10 9.44 0.27
CA MET A 230 -17.54 9.68 1.60
C MET A 230 -17.66 11.15 2.02
N PRO A 231 -17.83 11.44 3.32
CA PRO A 231 -18.06 12.81 3.82
C PRO A 231 -16.78 13.66 3.93
N TRP A 232 -15.61 13.13 3.54
CA TRP A 232 -14.32 13.78 3.81
C TRP A 232 -13.94 14.80 2.72
N PRO A 233 -13.46 16.01 3.08
CA PRO A 233 -13.13 17.05 2.10
C PRO A 233 -12.08 16.65 1.06
N CYS A 234 -11.12 15.80 1.43
CA CYS A 234 -10.06 15.33 0.54
C CYS A 234 -10.55 14.41 -0.58
N CYS A 235 -11.71 13.76 -0.41
CA CYS A 235 -12.22 12.79 -1.38
C CYS A 235 -12.49 13.41 -2.75
N ARG A 236 -12.95 14.67 -2.78
CA ARG A 236 -13.24 15.37 -4.03
C ARG A 236 -12.00 15.52 -4.89
N GLU A 237 -10.87 15.85 -4.28
CA GLU A 237 -9.59 16.01 -4.98
C GLU A 237 -9.04 14.65 -5.43
N MET A 238 -9.08 13.65 -4.54
CA MET A 238 -8.67 12.27 -4.86
C MET A 238 -9.48 11.68 -6.03
N SER A 239 -10.81 11.86 -6.02
CA SER A 239 -11.70 11.41 -7.09
C SER A 239 -11.44 12.16 -8.40
N ALA A 240 -11.24 13.48 -8.35
CA ALA A 240 -10.88 14.29 -9.52
C ALA A 240 -9.56 13.85 -10.16
N THR A 241 -8.55 13.49 -9.34
CA THR A 241 -7.28 12.95 -9.83
C THR A 241 -7.48 11.63 -10.57
N LEU A 242 -8.23 10.68 -9.99
CA LEU A 242 -8.54 9.42 -10.67
C LEU A 242 -9.31 9.63 -11.97
N ALA A 243 -10.29 10.56 -11.97
CA ALA A 243 -11.05 10.91 -13.17
C ALA A 243 -10.17 11.50 -14.27
N ARG A 244 -9.17 12.32 -13.93
CA ARG A 244 -8.19 12.88 -14.87
C ARG A 244 -7.34 11.78 -15.52
N ILE A 245 -6.81 10.87 -14.71
CA ILE A 245 -6.04 9.70 -15.19
C ILE A 245 -6.85 8.91 -16.24
N MET A 246 -8.13 8.66 -15.96
CA MET A 246 -9.02 7.96 -16.90
C MET A 246 -9.29 8.73 -18.20
N GLN A 247 -9.20 10.07 -18.19
CA GLN A 247 -9.39 10.90 -19.38
C GLN A 247 -8.14 10.95 -20.25
N GLU A 248 -6.96 11.04 -19.63
CA GLU A 248 -5.66 11.08 -20.32
C GLU A 248 -5.42 9.80 -21.13
N ASP A 249 -5.73 8.62 -20.58
CA ASP A 249 -5.66 7.34 -21.32
C ASP A 249 -6.59 7.31 -22.54
N LYS A 250 -7.80 7.88 -22.44
CA LYS A 250 -8.73 7.97 -23.57
C LYS A 250 -8.17 8.86 -24.69
N GLN A 251 -7.48 9.95 -24.34
CA GLN A 251 -6.86 10.84 -25.31
C GLN A 251 -5.64 10.19 -25.98
N GLN A 252 -4.82 9.47 -25.21
CA GLN A 252 -3.64 8.78 -25.71
C GLN A 252 -3.99 7.62 -26.65
N LYS A 253 -5.06 6.85 -26.35
CA LYS A 253 -5.60 5.83 -27.25
C LYS A 253 -6.17 6.42 -28.54
N ARG A 254 -6.86 7.57 -28.47
CA ARG A 254 -7.43 8.25 -29.64
C ARG A 254 -6.36 8.81 -30.59
N SER A 255 -5.27 9.37 -30.05
CA SER A 255 -4.17 9.91 -30.86
C SER A 255 -3.37 8.82 -31.58
N PHE A 256 -3.27 7.62 -31.00
CA PHE A 256 -2.67 6.44 -31.66
C PHE A 256 -3.50 5.93 -32.85
N VAL A 257 -4.82 5.90 -32.73
CA VAL A 257 -5.73 5.46 -33.81
C VAL A 257 -5.75 6.44 -34.99
N LEU A 258 -5.56 7.73 -34.72
CA LEU A 258 -5.51 8.77 -35.76
C LEU A 258 -4.17 8.82 -36.50
N LYS A 259 -3.08 8.30 -35.93
CA LYS A 259 -1.74 8.23 -36.57
C LYS A 259 -1.54 6.97 -37.41
N THR A 260 -2.46 6.01 -37.36
CA THR A 260 -2.38 4.72 -38.06
C THR A 260 -3.34 4.60 -39.25
N ARG A 261 -3.93 5.71 -39.68
CA ARG A 261 -4.68 5.87 -40.93
C ARG A 261 -4.00 6.89 -41.82
#